data_AF-A0A358SVA5-F1
#
_entry.id   AF-A0A358SVA5-F1
#
_cell.length_a   1.000
_cell.length_b   1.000
_cell.length_c   1.000
_cell.angle_alpha   90.00
_cell.angle_beta   90.00
_cell.angle_gamma   90.00
#
_symmetry.space_group_name_H-M   'P 1'
#
loop_
_entity.id
_entity.type
_entity.pdbx_description
1 polymer ?
#
loop_
_entity_poly.entity_id
_entity_poly.type
_entity_poly.pdbx_seq_one_letter_code
_entity_poly.pdbx_strand_id
1 'polypeptide(L)'
;MFTDLRSRLAERQMTLEVTEDARRFIAQQGFNPIYGARPLRRLIAREVETRIGRALLAGDARDGAVIQAGYTDGELSVSYQNPE
;
A
#
# COMPACT_ATOMS: atom_id res chain seq x y z
N MET A 1 -12.91 4.46 -0.71
CA MET A 1 -12.17 3.65 -1.69
C MET A 1 -10.78 3.24 -1.18
N PHE A 2 -10.75 2.76 0.06
CA PHE A 2 -9.70 1.95 0.70
C PHE A 2 -10.36 0.90 1.61
N THR A 3 -11.71 0.85 1.61
CA THR A 3 -12.50 0.25 2.67
C THR A 3 -12.46 -1.27 2.57
N ASP A 4 -12.53 -1.81 1.35
CA ASP A 4 -12.54 -3.26 1.13
C ASP A 4 -11.20 -3.91 1.50
N LEU A 5 -10.06 -3.38 1.02
CA LEU A 5 -8.77 -3.95 1.40
C LEU A 5 -8.49 -3.75 2.89
N ARG A 6 -8.75 -2.55 3.43
CA ARG A 6 -8.56 -2.31 4.86
C ARG A 6 -9.46 -3.19 5.71
N SER A 7 -10.69 -3.47 5.29
CA SER A 7 -11.59 -4.39 5.99
C SER A 7 -11.03 -5.80 5.95
N ARG A 8 -10.59 -6.28 4.78
CA ARG A 8 -9.99 -7.62 4.63
C ARG A 8 -8.70 -7.79 5.42
N LEU A 9 -7.87 -6.75 5.47
CA LEU A 9 -6.66 -6.75 6.29
C LEU A 9 -7.02 -6.74 7.78
N ALA A 10 -7.99 -5.91 8.19
CA ALA A 10 -8.45 -5.84 9.57
C ALA A 10 -9.10 -7.15 10.05
N GLU A 11 -9.88 -7.82 9.19
CA GLU A 11 -10.47 -9.15 9.45
C GLU A 11 -9.40 -10.22 9.71
N ARG A 12 -8.21 -10.06 9.12
CA ARG A 12 -7.06 -10.95 9.27
C ARG A 12 -6.00 -10.41 10.24
N GLN A 13 -6.36 -9.42 11.05
CA GLN A 13 -5.48 -8.74 12.01
C GLN A 13 -4.18 -8.17 11.40
N MET A 14 -4.17 -7.92 10.09
CA MET A 14 -3.02 -7.36 9.41
C MET A 14 -2.99 -5.84 9.51
N THR A 15 -1.79 -5.29 9.67
CA THR A 15 -1.57 -3.85 9.78
C THR A 15 -0.93 -3.33 8.49
N LEU A 16 -1.48 -2.25 7.91
CA LEU A 16 -0.88 -1.58 6.77
C LEU A 16 -0.19 -0.28 7.22
N GLU A 17 1.13 -0.26 7.13
CA GLU A 17 1.97 0.91 7.37
C GLU A 17 2.42 1.51 6.05
N VAL A 18 2.40 2.84 5.96
CA VAL A 18 2.88 3.57 4.79
C VAL A 18 4.03 4.44 5.23
N THR A 19 5.19 4.27 4.60
CA THR A 19 6.37 5.09 4.90
C THR A 19 6.14 6.56 4.57
N GLU A 20 6.82 7.43 5.30
CA GLU A 20 6.78 8.87 5.02
C GLU A 20 7.34 9.22 3.62
N ASP A 21 8.27 8.43 3.09
CA ASP A 21 8.76 8.60 1.72
C ASP A 21 7.69 8.27 0.68
N ALA A 22 6.98 7.15 0.85
CA ALA A 22 5.84 6.83 -0.01
C ALA A 22 4.76 7.91 0.10
N ARG A 23 4.48 8.41 1.31
CA ARG A 23 3.52 9.48 1.54
C ARG A 23 3.93 10.79 0.86
N ARG A 24 5.20 11.18 0.95
CA ARG A 24 5.77 12.35 0.26
C ARG A 24 5.72 12.19 -1.24
N PHE A 25 6.09 11.03 -1.77
CA PHE A 25 5.98 10.73 -3.19
C PHE A 25 4.53 10.84 -3.69
N ILE A 26 3.58 10.22 -2.97
CA ILE A 26 2.15 10.32 -3.28
C ILE A 26 1.66 11.77 -3.23
N ALA A 27 2.15 12.57 -2.27
CA ALA A 27 1.80 13.97 -2.16
C ALA A 27 2.36 14.82 -3.32
N GLN A 28 3.63 14.62 -3.67
CA GLN A 28 4.31 15.31 -4.77
C GLN A 28 3.68 14.96 -6.12
N GLN A 29 3.49 13.67 -6.39
CA GLN A 29 2.86 13.19 -7.63
C GLN A 29 1.37 13.54 -7.66
N GLY A 30 0.68 13.44 -6.52
CA GLY A 30 -0.71 13.88 -6.39
C GLY A 30 -0.87 15.35 -6.75
N PHE A 31 0.04 16.23 -6.36
CA PHE A 31 -0.11 17.66 -6.63
C PHE A 31 0.26 18.04 -8.08
N ASN A 32 -0.27 17.35 -9.10
CA ASN A 32 -0.15 17.80 -10.48
C ASN A 32 -1.28 18.81 -10.80
N PRO A 33 -0.97 20.08 -11.09
CA PRO A 33 -1.97 21.12 -11.35
C PRO A 33 -2.85 20.84 -12.58
N ILE A 34 -2.43 19.94 -13.48
CA ILE A 34 -3.17 19.58 -14.70
C ILE A 34 -4.25 18.51 -14.42
N TYR A 35 -4.02 17.59 -13.48
CA TYR A 35 -4.90 16.43 -13.23
C TYR A 35 -5.51 16.38 -11.82
N GLY A 36 -5.05 17.21 -10.88
CA GLY A 36 -5.43 17.20 -9.47
C GLY A 36 -4.90 15.98 -8.69
N ALA A 37 -4.98 16.01 -7.36
CA ALA A 37 -4.39 14.99 -6.47
C ALA A 37 -5.15 13.68 -6.30
N ARG A 38 -6.33 13.56 -6.91
CA ARG A 38 -7.17 12.38 -6.76
C ARG A 38 -6.80 11.23 -7.71
N PRO A 39 -6.50 11.44 -9.01
CA PRO A 39 -6.20 10.35 -9.93
C PRO A 39 -4.89 9.62 -9.60
N LEU A 40 -3.82 10.35 -9.30
CA LEU A 40 -2.51 9.77 -9.01
C LEU A 40 -2.47 9.02 -7.68
N ARG A 41 -3.08 9.58 -6.64
CA ARG A 41 -3.25 8.87 -5.36
C ARG A 41 -4.01 7.56 -5.52
N ARG A 42 -5.01 7.53 -6.42
CA ARG A 42 -5.81 6.33 -6.71
C ARG A 42 -4.99 5.27 -7.46
N LEU A 43 -4.13 5.69 -8.37
CA LEU A 43 -3.24 4.80 -9.11
C LEU A 43 -2.24 4.11 -8.15
N ILE A 44 -1.57 4.91 -7.32
CA ILE A 44 -0.60 4.41 -6.33
C ILE A 44 -1.27 3.48 -5.32
N ALA A 45 -2.45 3.85 -4.83
CA ALA A 45 -3.25 3.00 -3.96
C ALA A 45 -3.52 1.63 -4.62
N ARG A 46 -4.06 1.62 -5.84
CA ARG A 46 -4.35 0.39 -6.58
C ARG A 46 -3.13 -0.49 -6.79
N GLU A 47 -1.98 0.11 -7.07
CA GLU A 47 -0.74 -0.62 -7.26
C GLU A 47 -0.30 -1.32 -5.96
N VAL A 48 -0.31 -0.61 -4.84
CA VAL A 48 -0.03 -1.18 -3.51
C VAL A 48 -1.05 -2.27 -3.17
N GLU A 49 -2.35 -2.03 -3.38
CA GLU A 49 -3.41 -3.04 -3.15
C GLU A 49 -3.19 -4.31 -3.99
N THR A 50 -2.76 -4.16 -5.24
CA THR A 50 -2.50 -5.28 -6.15
C THR A 50 -1.30 -6.11 -5.69
N ARG A 51 -0.21 -5.45 -5.26
CA ARG A 51 0.99 -6.11 -4.73
C ARG A 51 0.66 -6.87 -3.44
N ILE A 52 -0.10 -6.25 -2.53
CA ILE A 52 -0.58 -6.89 -1.29
C ILE A 52 -1.45 -8.10 -1.61
N GLY A 53 -2.46 -7.94 -2.48
CA GLY A 53 -3.34 -9.03 -2.86
C GLY A 53 -2.58 -10.23 -3.46
N ARG A 54 -1.54 -9.97 -4.26
CA ARG A 54 -0.69 -11.02 -4.82
C ARG A 54 0.11 -11.75 -3.73
N ALA A 55 0.71 -11.03 -2.78
CA ALA A 55 1.46 -11.62 -1.67
C ALA A 55 0.55 -12.47 -0.76
N LEU A 56 -0.69 -12.02 -0.54
CA LEU A 56 -1.70 -12.78 0.20
C LEU A 56 -2.12 -14.06 -0.53
N LEU A 57 -2.33 -13.99 -1.84
CA LEU A 57 -2.67 -15.17 -2.66
C LEU A 57 -1.51 -16.16 -2.76
N ALA A 58 -0.27 -15.68 -2.74
CA ALA A 58 0.93 -16.52 -2.72
C ALA A 58 1.18 -17.18 -1.36
N GLY A 59 0.56 -16.69 -0.29
CA GLY A 59 0.78 -17.17 1.08
C GLY A 59 2.03 -16.59 1.74
N ASP A 60 2.61 -15.54 1.15
CA ASP A 60 3.82 -14.89 1.65
C ASP A 60 3.53 -14.02 2.89
N ALA A 61 2.38 -13.35 2.89
CA ALA A 61 1.87 -12.57 4.01
C ALA A 61 0.78 -13.35 4.75
N ARG A 62 0.97 -13.58 6.05
CA ARG A 62 0.10 -14.37 6.93
C ARG A 62 -0.80 -13.46 7.77
N ASP A 63 -1.80 -14.07 8.41
CA ASP A 63 -2.66 -13.35 9.34
C ASP A 63 -1.83 -12.77 10.50
N GLY A 64 -2.15 -11.54 10.90
CA GLY A 64 -1.36 -10.76 11.85
C GLY A 64 -0.12 -10.05 11.26
N ALA A 65 0.17 -10.22 9.97
CA ALA A 65 1.33 -9.58 9.35
C ALA A 65 1.24 -8.06 9.31
N VAL A 66 2.40 -7.42 9.46
CA VAL A 66 2.60 -6.00 9.21
C VAL A 66 3.07 -5.83 7.77
N ILE A 67 2.22 -5.21 6.96
CA ILE A 67 2.51 -4.86 5.58
C ILE A 67 3.02 -3.42 5.54
N GLN A 68 4.19 -3.21 4.98
CA GLN A 68 4.81 -1.90 4.86
C GLN A 68 4.88 -1.48 3.38
N ALA A 69 4.24 -0.37 3.05
CA ALA A 69 4.30 0.27 1.74
C ALA A 69 5.39 1.35 1.74
N GLY A 70 6.45 1.07 0.99
CA GLY A 70 7.65 1.88 0.83
C GLY A 70 7.70 2.65 -0.49
N TYR A 71 8.65 3.56 -0.57
CA TYR A 71 9.13 4.12 -1.83
C TYR A 71 10.66 4.13 -1.77
N THR A 72 11.30 3.35 -2.65
CA THR A 72 12.75 3.12 -2.64
C THR A 72 13.23 3.09 -4.08
N ASP A 73 14.40 3.70 -4.34
CA ASP A 73 15.02 3.74 -5.69
C ASP A 73 14.13 4.30 -6.81
N GLY A 74 13.17 5.17 -6.47
CA GLY A 74 12.25 5.73 -7.45
C GLY A 74 11.02 4.87 -7.75
N GLU A 75 10.85 3.74 -7.05
CA GLU A 75 9.73 2.83 -7.24
C GLU A 75 8.95 2.60 -5.94
N LEU A 76 7.65 2.32 -6.07
CA LEU A 76 6.85 1.84 -4.95
C LEU A 76 7.31 0.43 -4.58
N SER A 77 7.50 0.18 -3.29
CA SER A 77 7.87 -1.13 -2.76
C SER A 77 6.84 -1.59 -1.73
N VAL A 78 6.63 -2.90 -1.61
CA VAL A 78 5.77 -3.49 -0.58
C VAL A 78 6.56 -4.62 0.08
N SER A 79 6.73 -4.51 1.39
CA SER A 79 7.31 -5.55 2.24
C SER A 79 6.28 -6.03 3.26
N TYR A 80 6.50 -7.21 3.81
CA TYR A 80 5.63 -7.83 4.80
C TYR A 80 6.48 -8.49 5.89
N GLN A 81 6.09 -8.29 7.14
CA GLN A 81 6.62 -8.97 8.31
C GLN A 81 5.51 -9.83 8.90
N ASN A 82 5.71 -11.15 8.88
CA ASN A 82 4.79 -12.08 9.52
C ASN A 82 5.07 -12.12 11.03
N PRO A 83 4.04 -12.24 11.88
CA PRO A 83 4.23 -12.57 13.28
C PRO A 83 4.86 -13.97 13.41
N GLU A 84 5.61 -14.17 14.50
CA GLU A 84 6.20 -15.48 14.85
C GLU A 84 5.14 -16.57 15.10
#